data_AF-A0A7X7JN24-F1
#
_entry.id   AF-A0A7X7JN24-F1
#
_cell.length_a   1.000
_cell.length_b   1.000
_cell.length_c   1.000
_cell.angle_alpha   90.00
_cell.angle_beta   90.00
_cell.angle_gamma   90.00
#
_symmetry.space_group_name_H-M   'P 1'
#
loop_
_entity.id
_entity.type
_entity.pdbx_description
1 polymer ?
#
loop_
_entity_poly.entity_id
_entity_poly.type
_entity_poly.pdbx_seq_one_letter_code
_entity_poly.pdbx_strand_id
1 'polypeptide(L)'
;MLRRCPDRSRASTRVAPLLLLFTLGCDRSPQRAPAEPLSAGSDDVSGRDVSGRPGAPPAERAPQDASAAAQDRDVAAPNVECPPWTELGPYLAVRFEGQARTWLAVDGVPICTARTPEDANVVLFPSAALAANDQDGDGIPDAIDVLHGAEREAQQGHRAAPEDRANDSRHSHGTPGDITWLTRVLRGAGLEVPRGEDSRRAQGTSPQQAAPPTSGELLSQLEERFGSLPTDPRDTAHPFLPGDLVFSSASKDDTAPRFVGVVSNRAGEHGLPLLLRGDADGAVRETDALRTEHVLRRVRVARELTNAPPDHAGLAGLLARRRVEVPPEARQLLLVTVPLWNSSGGELRRFRRSGPSERWDEVGAPLPVRIGGAGLGRGLGLHDGDACSGAPEKREGDKRAPAGVFGLGTAFGRARQAPYAPGPWPYRATNAADRFVDDPRSIHYNTWQVEMPGKPRAWSSAEHLTVYSLGLVVEHNMPAPSPDGSAADTAPTRPVPGAGSAIFVHPWKAPQVPTVGCTALDERELTELLRWLDPAAQPVLVQVAGAFLAPR
;
A
#
# COMPACT_ATOMS: atom_id res chain seq x y z
N MET A 1 30.43 47.17 -49.25
CA MET A 1 31.39 46.17 -49.73
C MET A 1 30.85 44.78 -49.42
N LEU A 2 30.55 44.01 -50.48
CA LEU A 2 30.67 42.54 -50.72
C LEU A 2 30.90 41.63 -49.47
N ARG A 3 30.36 40.40 -49.31
CA ARG A 3 29.60 39.44 -50.15
C ARG A 3 29.18 38.19 -49.32
N ARG A 4 27.97 37.66 -49.61
CA ARG A 4 27.54 36.25 -49.88
C ARG A 4 27.68 35.07 -48.88
N CYS A 5 26.50 34.50 -48.55
CA CYS A 5 26.05 33.08 -48.43
C CYS A 5 26.64 32.08 -49.48
N PRO A 6 26.49 30.72 -49.39
CA PRO A 6 25.27 29.98 -48.98
C PRO A 6 25.33 28.53 -48.37
N ASP A 7 24.24 28.21 -47.67
CA ASP A 7 23.27 27.07 -47.70
C ASP A 7 23.53 25.68 -48.37
N ARG A 8 22.78 24.69 -47.82
CA ARG A 8 22.30 23.37 -48.32
C ARG A 8 23.13 22.11 -48.01
N SER A 9 22.59 20.90 -47.79
CA SER A 9 21.25 20.35 -47.53
C SER A 9 21.33 18.80 -47.44
N ARG A 10 20.41 18.14 -46.72
CA ARG A 10 19.84 16.78 -46.91
C ARG A 10 20.75 15.53 -46.77
N ALA A 11 20.28 14.59 -45.94
CA ALA A 11 20.41 13.15 -46.22
C ALA A 11 19.17 12.40 -45.69
N SER A 12 18.72 11.44 -46.49
CA SER A 12 17.55 10.57 -46.32
C SER A 12 18.04 9.11 -46.43
N THR A 13 17.23 8.20 -45.88
CA THR A 13 17.00 6.79 -46.31
C THR A 13 17.81 5.65 -45.65
N ARG A 14 17.11 4.95 -44.73
CA ARG A 14 16.80 3.50 -44.61
C ARG A 14 17.88 2.38 -44.75
N VAL A 15 17.59 1.32 -43.98
CA VAL A 15 17.75 -0.16 -44.21
C VAL A 15 18.81 -0.88 -43.36
N ALA A 16 18.36 -1.88 -42.59
CA ALA A 16 19.09 -2.91 -41.81
C ALA A 16 19.63 -4.05 -42.75
N PRO A 17 20.07 -5.27 -42.36
CA PRO A 17 20.32 -5.90 -41.05
C PRO A 17 21.64 -6.76 -40.99
N LEU A 18 21.77 -7.57 -39.94
CA LEU A 18 22.28 -8.97 -39.91
C LEU A 18 23.59 -9.30 -39.15
N LEU A 19 23.40 -10.24 -38.21
CA LEU A 19 24.27 -11.16 -37.46
C LEU A 19 25.70 -11.46 -37.98
N LEU A 20 26.62 -11.67 -37.03
CA LEU A 20 27.51 -12.85 -37.01
C LEU A 20 28.13 -13.12 -35.61
N LEU A 21 28.10 -14.40 -35.23
CA LEU A 21 28.65 -15.07 -34.04
C LEU A 21 30.12 -15.53 -34.26
N PHE A 22 30.73 -16.08 -33.21
CA PHE A 22 32.03 -16.82 -33.06
C PHE A 22 33.26 -16.00 -32.60
N THR A 23 34.17 -16.44 -31.71
CA THR A 23 34.29 -17.48 -30.64
C THR A 23 35.70 -17.36 -30.00
N LEU A 24 35.83 -17.83 -28.74
CA LEU A 24 36.96 -18.60 -28.13
C LEU A 24 38.31 -17.96 -27.68
N GLY A 25 38.74 -18.40 -26.49
CA GLY A 25 40.12 -18.48 -25.97
C GLY A 25 40.21 -18.18 -24.45
N CYS A 26 40.18 -19.16 -23.51
CA CYS A 26 41.30 -19.94 -22.91
C CYS A 26 42.45 -19.05 -22.35
N ASP A 27 43.07 -19.22 -21.18
CA ASP A 27 43.26 -20.35 -20.26
C ASP A 27 43.93 -19.89 -18.92
N ARG A 28 43.83 -20.75 -17.88
CA ARG A 28 44.77 -21.04 -16.75
C ARG A 28 45.15 -20.05 -15.60
N SER A 29 44.87 -20.52 -14.37
CA SER A 29 45.53 -20.27 -13.06
C SER A 29 46.80 -21.17 -12.88
N PRO A 30 47.40 -21.43 -11.67
CA PRO A 30 47.32 -20.84 -10.30
C PRO A 30 48.69 -20.69 -9.55
N GLN A 31 48.72 -20.20 -8.29
CA GLN A 31 49.27 -20.90 -7.08
C GLN A 31 49.74 -20.01 -5.89
N ARG A 32 49.42 -20.52 -4.67
CA ARG A 32 50.19 -20.66 -3.41
C ARG A 32 50.06 -19.67 -2.23
N ALA A 33 49.79 -20.27 -1.05
CA ALA A 33 49.86 -19.79 0.34
C ALA A 33 51.23 -20.10 1.01
N PRO A 34 51.49 -19.63 2.25
CA PRO A 34 51.54 -20.52 3.46
C PRO A 34 51.07 -19.81 4.79
N ALA A 35 50.41 -20.47 5.76
CA ALA A 35 50.82 -21.32 6.92
C ALA A 35 51.04 -20.60 8.29
N GLU A 36 50.47 -21.18 9.37
CA GLU A 36 50.44 -20.76 10.81
C GLU A 36 51.77 -20.97 11.59
N PRO A 37 51.81 -20.64 12.91
CA PRO A 37 51.84 -21.74 13.91
C PRO A 37 51.07 -21.55 15.24
N LEU A 38 50.85 -22.69 15.89
CA LEU A 38 50.25 -23.00 17.21
C LEU A 38 51.12 -22.63 18.44
N SER A 39 50.48 -22.49 19.62
CA SER A 39 51.08 -22.76 20.94
C SER A 39 50.00 -22.95 22.04
N ALA A 40 50.26 -23.89 22.96
CA ALA A 40 49.38 -24.43 24.00
C ALA A 40 49.76 -23.94 25.41
N GLY A 41 48.89 -24.21 26.41
CA GLY A 41 49.27 -24.14 27.84
C GLY A 41 48.10 -24.39 28.80
N SER A 42 48.17 -25.51 29.52
CA SER A 42 47.31 -25.97 30.62
C SER A 42 47.71 -25.34 31.96
N ASP A 43 46.82 -25.34 32.96
CA ASP A 43 47.02 -26.03 34.25
C ASP A 43 45.95 -25.67 35.30
N ASP A 44 45.76 -26.61 36.21
CA ASP A 44 44.65 -26.84 37.13
C ASP A 44 45.15 -26.74 38.60
N VAL A 45 44.23 -26.84 39.57
CA VAL A 45 44.42 -27.26 40.99
C VAL A 45 44.56 -26.22 42.13
N SER A 46 43.41 -26.03 42.81
CA SER A 46 43.09 -26.16 44.26
C SER A 46 43.85 -25.42 45.39
N GLY A 47 43.05 -24.88 46.33
CA GLY A 47 43.41 -24.66 47.73
C GLY A 47 42.17 -24.42 48.61
N ARG A 48 41.87 -25.34 49.53
CA ARG A 48 40.84 -25.22 50.58
C ARG A 48 41.39 -24.46 51.77
N ASP A 49 40.57 -23.64 52.44
CA ASP A 49 40.60 -23.58 53.90
C ASP A 49 39.26 -23.17 54.52
N VAL A 50 38.99 -23.68 55.72
CA VAL A 50 37.71 -23.71 56.44
C VAL A 50 37.76 -22.80 57.66
N SER A 51 36.77 -21.93 57.86
CA SER A 51 36.25 -21.61 59.21
C SER A 51 34.87 -20.92 59.11
N GLY A 52 33.92 -21.36 59.93
CA GLY A 52 32.52 -20.96 59.85
C GLY A 52 32.08 -19.89 60.87
N ARG A 53 30.90 -19.32 60.63
CA ARG A 53 29.87 -18.94 61.62
C ARG A 53 28.54 -18.59 60.89
N PRO A 54 27.36 -18.78 61.52
CA PRO A 54 26.09 -18.84 60.82
C PRO A 54 25.30 -17.52 60.83
N GLY A 55 24.52 -17.30 59.77
CA GLY A 55 23.19 -16.66 59.82
C GLY A 55 23.08 -15.20 59.39
N ALA A 56 22.64 -14.97 58.14
CA ALA A 56 21.84 -13.80 57.74
C ALA A 56 20.86 -14.23 56.63
N PRO A 57 19.57 -13.82 56.67
CA PRO A 57 18.58 -14.21 55.66
C PRO A 57 18.92 -13.58 54.30
N PRO A 58 18.58 -14.21 53.18
CA PRO A 58 18.84 -13.64 51.86
C PRO A 58 18.02 -12.36 51.70
N ALA A 59 18.72 -11.28 51.38
CA ALA A 59 18.13 -10.00 50.99
C ALA A 59 17.21 -10.21 49.78
N GLU A 60 16.04 -9.57 49.82
CA GLU A 60 15.15 -9.40 48.67
C GLU A 60 15.96 -8.98 47.44
N ARG A 61 15.84 -9.76 46.36
CA ARG A 61 16.32 -9.34 45.06
C ARG A 61 15.52 -8.09 44.68
N ALA A 62 16.22 -6.96 44.58
CA ALA A 62 15.72 -5.76 43.95
C ALA A 62 15.16 -6.09 42.55
N PRO A 63 14.13 -5.39 42.08
CA PRO A 63 13.52 -5.65 40.78
C PRO A 63 14.60 -5.47 39.71
N GLN A 64 14.85 -6.52 38.94
CA GLN A 64 15.72 -6.45 37.76
C GLN A 64 15.06 -5.50 36.75
N ASP A 65 15.85 -4.56 36.24
CA ASP A 65 15.45 -3.50 35.33
C ASP A 65 14.64 -4.05 34.13
N ALA A 66 13.36 -3.67 34.06
CA ALA A 66 12.50 -3.92 32.89
C ALA A 66 13.08 -3.35 31.58
N SER A 67 14.00 -2.38 31.69
CA SER A 67 14.71 -1.77 30.55
C SER A 67 15.73 -2.72 29.88
N ALA A 68 16.37 -3.62 30.63
CA ALA A 68 17.36 -4.54 30.07
C ALA A 68 16.68 -5.72 29.35
N ALA A 69 15.53 -6.18 29.87
CA ALA A 69 14.71 -7.22 29.24
C ALA A 69 14.04 -6.75 27.94
N ALA A 70 13.73 -5.45 27.81
CA ALA A 70 13.23 -4.87 26.56
C ALA A 70 14.30 -4.84 25.45
N GLN A 71 15.56 -4.59 25.83
CA GLN A 71 16.69 -4.57 24.88
C GLN A 71 17.03 -5.95 24.31
N ASP A 72 16.83 -7.03 25.08
CA ASP A 72 17.19 -8.40 24.68
C ASP A 72 16.14 -9.04 23.73
N ARG A 73 14.87 -8.57 23.77
CA ARG A 73 13.80 -9.04 22.85
C ARG A 73 13.96 -8.50 21.42
N ASP A 74 14.50 -7.31 21.26
CA ASP A 74 14.69 -6.64 19.95
C ASP A 74 15.78 -7.27 19.06
N VAL A 75 16.73 -8.00 19.66
CA VAL A 75 17.94 -8.53 19.00
C VAL A 75 17.63 -9.78 18.15
N ALA A 76 16.50 -10.46 18.37
CA ALA A 76 16.13 -11.68 17.64
C ALA A 76 15.21 -11.46 16.43
N ALA A 77 14.63 -10.26 16.25
CA ALA A 77 13.66 -10.01 15.20
C ALA A 77 14.30 -9.95 13.80
N PRO A 78 13.66 -10.55 12.77
CA PRO A 78 14.23 -10.65 11.42
C PRO A 78 14.30 -9.29 10.74
N ASN A 79 15.37 -9.07 9.97
CA ASN A 79 15.42 -7.95 9.03
C ASN A 79 14.58 -8.34 7.81
N VAL A 80 13.45 -7.67 7.64
CA VAL A 80 12.49 -7.95 6.56
C VAL A 80 12.62 -6.87 5.50
N GLU A 81 12.96 -7.27 4.28
CA GLU A 81 13.02 -6.37 3.14
C GLU A 81 11.63 -5.95 2.69
N CYS A 82 11.50 -4.68 2.28
CA CYS A 82 10.26 -4.17 1.75
C CYS A 82 9.94 -4.82 0.40
N PRO A 83 8.68 -5.21 0.16
CA PRO A 83 8.27 -5.81 -1.09
C PRO A 83 8.51 -4.87 -2.28
N PRO A 84 8.96 -5.38 -3.42
CA PRO A 84 9.27 -4.54 -4.58
C PRO A 84 8.05 -3.81 -5.14
N TRP A 85 6.85 -4.37 -5.01
CA TRP A 85 5.62 -3.71 -5.50
C TRP A 85 5.13 -2.55 -4.62
N THR A 86 5.69 -2.38 -3.41
CA THR A 86 5.39 -1.25 -2.52
C THR A 86 6.42 -0.14 -2.57
N GLU A 87 7.49 -0.28 -3.36
CA GLU A 87 8.65 0.63 -3.38
C GLU A 87 8.33 2.10 -3.64
N LEU A 88 7.26 2.37 -4.40
CA LEU A 88 6.81 3.73 -4.61
C LEU A 88 6.27 4.37 -3.33
N GLY A 89 6.01 3.62 -2.26
CA GLY A 89 5.51 4.15 -1.00
C GLY A 89 4.21 4.96 -1.19
N PRO A 90 3.90 5.92 -0.31
CA PRO A 90 4.74 6.33 0.80
C PRO A 90 4.56 5.40 1.99
N TYR A 91 5.67 5.06 2.63
CA TYR A 91 5.64 4.34 3.90
C TYR A 91 5.36 5.29 5.07
N LEU A 92 4.76 4.74 6.12
CA LEU A 92 4.78 5.34 7.45
C LEU A 92 5.87 4.64 8.25
N ALA A 93 6.91 5.38 8.67
CA ALA A 93 7.89 4.86 9.61
C ALA A 93 7.28 4.86 11.03
N VAL A 94 7.22 3.69 11.64
CA VAL A 94 6.57 3.43 12.94
C VAL A 94 7.59 2.83 13.88
N ARG A 95 7.72 3.41 15.08
CA ARG A 95 8.45 2.80 16.19
C ARG A 95 7.53 2.74 17.38
N PHE A 96 7.59 1.64 18.15
CA PHE A 96 6.80 1.50 19.35
C PHE A 96 7.62 1.83 20.59
N GLU A 97 7.00 2.41 21.61
CA GLU A 97 7.65 2.67 22.90
C GLU A 97 8.25 1.38 23.48
N GLY A 98 9.52 1.46 23.90
CA GLY A 98 10.26 0.31 24.41
C GLY A 98 10.91 -0.56 23.32
N GLN A 99 10.70 -0.26 22.04
CA GLN A 99 11.38 -0.93 20.93
C GLN A 99 12.42 -0.02 20.25
N ALA A 100 13.57 -0.59 19.94
CA ALA A 100 14.62 -0.01 19.12
C ALA A 100 14.28 -0.10 17.62
N ARG A 101 13.55 -1.16 17.21
CA ARG A 101 13.23 -1.41 15.81
C ARG A 101 12.23 -0.40 15.26
N THR A 102 12.45 0.01 14.01
CA THR A 102 11.52 0.84 13.25
C THR A 102 10.95 0.02 12.10
N TRP A 103 9.64 -0.01 12.01
CA TRP A 103 8.87 -0.67 10.98
C TRP A 103 8.43 0.34 9.92
N LEU A 104 8.40 -0.09 8.67
CA LEU A 104 7.75 0.65 7.60
C LEU A 104 6.37 0.04 7.37
N ALA A 105 5.34 0.88 7.42
CA ALA A 105 3.95 0.47 7.30
C ALA A 105 3.30 1.03 6.04
N VAL A 106 2.42 0.22 5.42
CA VAL A 106 1.53 0.61 4.33
C VAL A 106 0.12 0.60 4.86
N ASP A 107 -0.56 1.74 4.77
CA ASP A 107 -1.91 1.92 5.29
C ASP A 107 -2.06 1.49 6.76
N GLY A 108 -1.05 1.81 7.57
CA GLY A 108 -1.02 1.45 8.99
C GLY A 108 -0.64 -0.01 9.28
N VAL A 109 -0.36 -0.84 8.28
CA VAL A 109 0.09 -2.22 8.48
C VAL A 109 1.62 -2.29 8.35
N PRO A 110 2.37 -2.66 9.39
CA PRO A 110 3.81 -2.93 9.30
C PRO A 110 4.11 -4.04 8.28
N ILE A 111 5.06 -3.82 7.37
CA ILE A 111 5.39 -4.79 6.30
C ILE A 111 6.88 -5.10 6.14
N CYS A 112 7.77 -4.25 6.64
CA CYS A 112 9.21 -4.43 6.54
C CYS A 112 9.95 -3.60 7.58
N THR A 113 11.24 -3.85 7.74
CA THR A 113 12.11 -3.09 8.63
C THR A 113 12.72 -1.90 7.91
N ALA A 114 12.77 -0.74 8.56
CA ALA A 114 13.50 0.42 8.05
C ALA A 114 15.01 0.11 8.00
N ARG A 115 15.69 0.54 6.92
CA ARG A 115 17.11 0.23 6.70
C ARG A 115 18.05 1.35 7.16
N THR A 116 17.58 2.59 7.21
CA THR A 116 18.35 3.73 7.71
C THR A 116 17.48 4.60 8.64
N PRO A 117 18.05 5.20 9.70
CA PRO A 117 17.35 6.20 10.52
C PRO A 117 16.90 7.45 9.76
N GLU A 118 17.36 7.59 8.50
CA GLU A 118 17.13 8.71 7.59
C GLU A 118 15.88 8.53 6.71
N ASP A 119 15.12 7.43 6.90
CA ASP A 119 13.74 7.25 6.40
C ASP A 119 12.79 8.24 7.12
N ALA A 120 13.04 9.53 6.89
CA ALA A 120 12.74 10.64 7.77
C ALA A 120 11.24 10.75 8.12
N ASN A 121 11.00 11.05 9.41
CA ASN A 121 9.71 11.16 10.12
C ASN A 121 9.17 9.85 10.72
N VAL A 122 9.97 9.25 11.62
CA VAL A 122 9.51 8.16 12.49
C VAL A 122 8.42 8.66 13.43
N VAL A 123 7.26 8.00 13.39
CA VAL A 123 6.18 8.22 14.34
C VAL A 123 6.34 7.25 15.51
N LEU A 124 6.50 7.78 16.71
CA LEU A 124 6.58 6.99 17.93
C LEU A 124 5.18 6.69 18.45
N PHE A 125 4.77 5.42 18.38
CA PHE A 125 3.49 4.94 18.90
C PHE A 125 3.67 4.36 20.31
N PRO A 126 2.67 4.49 21.19
CA PRO A 126 2.67 3.78 22.47
C PRO A 126 2.66 2.27 22.27
N SER A 127 3.26 1.52 23.20
CA SER A 127 3.36 0.05 23.12
C SER A 127 1.99 -0.64 22.98
N ALA A 128 0.93 -0.07 23.56
CA ALA A 128 -0.44 -0.56 23.42
C ALA A 128 -0.98 -0.53 21.97
N ALA A 129 -0.40 0.28 21.08
CA ALA A 129 -0.77 0.28 19.66
C ALA A 129 -0.26 -0.97 18.93
N LEU A 130 0.86 -1.55 19.39
CA LEU A 130 1.38 -2.81 18.87
C LEU A 130 0.63 -4.01 19.46
N ALA A 131 0.18 -3.95 20.72
CA ALA A 131 -0.46 -5.08 21.41
C ALA A 131 -1.68 -5.70 20.68
N ALA A 132 -2.37 -4.94 19.82
CA ALA A 132 -3.47 -5.46 19.00
C ALA A 132 -3.00 -6.25 17.75
N ASN A 133 -1.70 -6.18 17.47
CA ASN A 133 -0.98 -6.69 16.31
C ASN A 133 0.27 -7.48 16.73
N ASP A 134 0.40 -7.88 17.99
CA ASP A 134 1.51 -8.64 18.57
C ASP A 134 0.93 -9.47 19.72
N GLN A 135 0.41 -10.65 19.38
CA GLN A 135 -0.39 -11.46 20.31
C GLN A 135 0.44 -12.28 21.29
N ASP A 136 1.66 -12.65 20.93
CA ASP A 136 2.57 -13.36 21.82
C ASP A 136 3.50 -12.42 22.62
N GLY A 137 3.52 -11.12 22.28
CA GLY A 137 4.21 -10.09 23.02
C GLY A 137 5.73 -10.15 22.86
N ASP A 138 6.20 -10.70 21.74
CA ASP A 138 7.62 -10.78 21.42
C ASP A 138 8.16 -9.49 20.77
N GLY A 139 7.25 -8.59 20.38
CA GLY A 139 7.56 -7.30 19.78
C GLY A 139 7.58 -7.28 18.26
N ILE A 140 7.24 -8.38 17.60
CA ILE A 140 7.11 -8.47 16.16
C ILE A 140 5.62 -8.35 15.79
N PRO A 141 5.26 -7.62 14.72
CA PRO A 141 3.89 -7.59 14.25
C PRO A 141 3.43 -8.97 13.76
N ASP A 142 2.26 -9.44 14.15
CA ASP A 142 1.68 -10.76 13.83
C ASP A 142 1.81 -11.13 12.34
N ALA A 143 1.55 -10.17 11.42
CA ALA A 143 1.69 -10.41 9.98
C ALA A 143 3.14 -10.74 9.57
N ILE A 144 4.12 -10.10 10.20
CA ILE A 144 5.54 -10.36 10.02
C ILE A 144 5.93 -11.69 10.67
N ASP A 145 5.37 -12.05 11.82
CA ASP A 145 5.61 -13.37 12.42
C ASP A 145 5.06 -14.51 11.60
N VAL A 146 3.89 -14.32 11.00
CA VAL A 146 3.31 -15.28 10.07
C VAL A 146 4.20 -15.46 8.85
N LEU A 147 4.71 -14.36 8.26
CA LEU A 147 5.69 -14.42 7.18
C LEU A 147 6.95 -15.19 7.63
N HIS A 148 7.56 -14.78 8.73
CA HIS A 148 8.82 -15.33 9.19
C HIS A 148 8.70 -16.80 9.61
N GLY A 149 7.59 -17.17 10.25
CA GLY A 149 7.25 -18.57 10.55
C GLY A 149 7.17 -19.41 9.29
N ALA A 150 6.50 -18.92 8.24
CA ALA A 150 6.40 -19.61 6.96
C ALA A 150 7.77 -19.74 6.25
N GLU A 151 8.62 -18.71 6.32
CA GLU A 151 10.00 -18.78 5.82
C GLU A 151 10.84 -19.82 6.57
N ARG A 152 10.70 -19.91 7.91
CA ARG A 152 11.38 -20.93 8.72
C ARG A 152 10.95 -22.34 8.34
N GLU A 153 9.65 -22.58 8.15
CA GLU A 153 9.14 -23.88 7.67
C GLU A 153 9.74 -24.22 6.28
N ALA A 154 9.86 -23.25 5.38
CA ALA A 154 10.46 -23.47 4.06
C ALA A 154 11.96 -23.81 4.12
N GLN A 155 12.70 -23.18 5.02
CA GLN A 155 14.12 -23.47 5.27
C GLN A 155 14.33 -24.84 5.94
N GLN A 156 13.42 -25.24 6.85
CA GLN A 156 13.49 -26.54 7.52
C GLN A 156 13.12 -27.71 6.59
N GLY A 157 12.18 -27.52 5.65
CA GLY A 157 11.87 -28.48 4.60
C GLY A 157 13.07 -28.82 3.69
N HIS A 158 14.04 -27.92 3.58
CA HIS A 158 15.32 -28.16 2.89
C HIS A 158 16.31 -29.00 3.71
N ARG A 159 16.14 -29.11 5.04
CA ARG A 159 17.06 -29.82 5.96
C ARG A 159 16.60 -31.22 6.37
N ALA A 160 15.32 -31.57 6.21
CA ALA A 160 14.82 -32.89 6.57
C ALA A 160 15.34 -33.97 5.61
N ALA A 161 16.24 -34.83 6.09
CA ALA A 161 16.75 -35.99 5.37
C ALA A 161 15.62 -36.98 5.04
N PRO A 162 15.75 -37.79 3.97
CA PRO A 162 14.72 -38.75 3.57
C PRO A 162 14.35 -39.77 4.67
N GLU A 163 15.28 -40.06 5.58
CA GLU A 163 15.13 -41.09 6.61
C GLU A 163 14.26 -40.64 7.80
N ASP A 164 14.25 -39.33 8.12
CA ASP A 164 13.33 -38.77 9.15
C ASP A 164 11.87 -38.75 8.67
N ARG A 165 11.64 -38.77 7.34
CA ARG A 165 10.29 -38.81 6.73
C ARG A 165 9.59 -40.15 6.90
N ALA A 166 10.34 -41.23 7.17
CA ALA A 166 9.77 -42.56 7.35
C ALA A 166 9.09 -42.74 8.73
N ASN A 167 9.56 -42.00 9.75
CA ASN A 167 9.08 -42.15 11.12
C ASN A 167 7.88 -41.24 11.45
N ASP A 168 7.64 -40.20 10.64
CA ASP A 168 6.48 -39.28 10.75
C ASP A 168 5.26 -39.75 9.92
N SER A 169 5.35 -40.93 9.31
CA SER A 169 4.33 -41.59 8.47
C SER A 169 2.99 -41.91 9.15
N ARG A 170 2.75 -41.41 10.36
CA ARG A 170 1.45 -41.50 11.06
C ARG A 170 0.63 -40.21 10.96
N HIS A 171 1.21 -39.12 10.46
CA HIS A 171 0.49 -37.88 10.17
C HIS A 171 0.31 -37.78 8.66
N SER A 172 -0.89 -37.42 8.24
CA SER A 172 -1.33 -37.33 6.85
C SER A 172 -0.50 -36.32 6.04
N HIS A 173 0.65 -36.73 5.52
CA HIS A 173 1.42 -35.92 4.58
C HIS A 173 0.72 -35.85 3.22
N GLY A 174 0.66 -34.64 2.65
CA GLY A 174 0.75 -34.49 1.20
C GLY A 174 -0.54 -34.39 0.38
N THR A 175 -1.64 -33.89 0.95
CA THR A 175 -2.78 -33.46 0.12
C THR A 175 -2.76 -31.94 -0.06
N PRO A 176 -3.11 -31.42 -1.26
CA PRO A 176 -3.60 -30.05 -1.41
C PRO A 176 -4.66 -29.76 -0.33
N GLY A 177 -4.27 -29.00 0.70
CA GLY A 177 -5.12 -28.72 1.86
C GLY A 177 -4.56 -29.11 3.22
N ASP A 178 -3.37 -29.75 3.31
CA ASP A 178 -2.67 -29.90 4.59
C ASP A 178 -2.21 -28.53 5.10
N ILE A 179 -2.91 -28.05 6.14
CA ILE A 179 -2.63 -26.78 6.80
C ILE A 179 -1.91 -26.95 8.13
N THR A 180 -1.35 -28.13 8.43
CA THR A 180 -0.66 -28.40 9.70
C THR A 180 0.50 -27.43 9.92
N TRP A 181 1.35 -27.24 8.90
CA TRP A 181 2.44 -26.26 8.94
C TRP A 181 1.90 -24.84 9.21
N LEU A 182 0.81 -24.44 8.54
CA LEU A 182 0.21 -23.12 8.72
C LEU A 182 -0.34 -22.97 10.13
N THR A 183 -0.95 -24.01 10.72
CA THR A 183 -1.40 -23.94 12.11
C THR A 183 -0.25 -23.79 13.10
N ARG A 184 0.94 -24.36 12.82
CA ARG A 184 2.15 -24.10 13.62
C ARG A 184 2.60 -22.65 13.47
N VAL A 185 2.64 -22.14 12.24
CA VAL A 185 3.00 -20.74 11.94
C VAL A 185 2.08 -19.78 12.67
N LEU A 186 0.77 -19.94 12.55
CA LEU A 186 -0.21 -19.06 13.18
C LEU A 186 -0.13 -19.12 14.71
N ARG A 187 -0.04 -20.31 15.31
CA ARG A 187 0.14 -20.45 16.77
C ARG A 187 1.47 -19.87 17.25
N GLY A 188 2.50 -19.96 16.42
CA GLY A 188 3.81 -19.38 16.68
C GLY A 188 3.81 -17.85 16.66
N ALA A 189 2.81 -17.22 16.04
CA ALA A 189 2.54 -15.78 16.06
C ALA A 189 1.44 -15.42 17.11
N GLY A 190 1.28 -16.24 18.15
CA GLY A 190 0.29 -16.02 19.20
C GLY A 190 -1.19 -16.19 18.81
N LEU A 191 -1.51 -16.54 17.56
CA LEU A 191 -2.90 -16.65 17.10
C LEU A 191 -3.58 -17.90 17.64
N GLU A 192 -4.77 -17.71 18.21
CA GLU A 192 -5.64 -18.83 18.56
C GLU A 192 -6.12 -19.56 17.30
N VAL A 193 -5.71 -20.82 17.16
CA VAL A 193 -6.17 -21.74 16.12
C VAL A 193 -6.88 -22.93 16.79
N PRO A 194 -8.21 -23.01 16.71
CA PRO A 194 -8.98 -24.04 17.39
C PRO A 194 -8.78 -25.41 16.75
N ARG A 195 -9.19 -26.43 17.50
CA ARG A 195 -9.16 -27.83 17.06
C ARG A 195 -10.19 -28.06 15.95
N GLY A 196 -9.88 -28.94 15.00
CA GLY A 196 -10.85 -29.38 13.99
C GLY A 196 -12.10 -29.99 14.63
N GLU A 197 -13.26 -29.86 13.99
CA GLU A 197 -14.54 -30.35 14.51
C GLU A 197 -14.50 -31.83 14.95
N ASP A 198 -13.80 -32.68 14.19
CA ASP A 198 -13.65 -34.10 14.52
C ASP A 198 -12.99 -34.33 15.89
N SER A 199 -12.07 -33.45 16.27
CA SER A 199 -11.40 -33.49 17.58
C SER A 199 -12.23 -32.88 18.70
N ARG A 200 -13.20 -32.02 18.40
CA ARG A 200 -14.16 -31.50 19.39
C ARG A 200 -15.24 -32.52 19.71
N ARG A 201 -15.62 -33.35 18.72
CA ARG A 201 -16.61 -34.43 18.88
C ARG A 201 -16.03 -35.64 19.62
N ALA A 202 -14.73 -35.89 19.49
CA ALA A 202 -14.03 -36.90 20.28
C ALA A 202 -13.74 -36.40 21.71
N GLN A 203 -14.66 -36.64 22.65
CA GLN A 203 -14.40 -36.36 24.06
C GLN A 203 -13.20 -37.18 24.57
N GLY A 204 -12.19 -36.53 25.16
CA GLY A 204 -11.07 -37.19 25.85
C GLY A 204 -9.73 -37.24 25.10
N THR A 205 -9.60 -36.63 23.92
CA THR A 205 -8.29 -36.47 23.26
C THR A 205 -7.43 -35.43 23.98
N SER A 206 -6.20 -35.82 24.32
CA SER A 206 -5.19 -34.92 24.90
C SER A 206 -4.94 -33.72 23.96
N PRO A 207 -4.63 -32.51 24.47
CA PRO A 207 -4.41 -31.32 23.64
C PRO A 207 -3.40 -31.50 22.50
N GLN A 208 -2.43 -32.40 22.67
CA GLN A 208 -1.40 -32.73 21.67
C GLN A 208 -1.85 -33.72 20.58
N GLN A 209 -3.03 -34.35 20.72
CA GLN A 209 -3.53 -35.40 19.81
C GLN A 209 -4.76 -34.95 18.99
N ALA A 210 -5.16 -33.68 19.08
CA ALA A 210 -6.26 -33.14 18.30
C ALA A 210 -5.83 -32.89 16.85
N ALA A 211 -6.62 -33.39 15.90
CA ALA A 211 -6.46 -33.11 14.48
C ALA A 211 -6.54 -31.59 14.19
N PRO A 212 -5.74 -31.09 13.24
CA PRO A 212 -5.81 -29.70 12.81
C PRO A 212 -7.19 -29.41 12.19
N PRO A 213 -7.64 -28.14 12.19
CA PRO A 213 -8.81 -27.74 11.42
C PRO A 213 -8.58 -27.99 9.93
N THR A 214 -9.67 -28.04 9.18
CA THR A 214 -9.66 -27.96 7.72
C THR A 214 -9.36 -26.52 7.26
N SER A 215 -8.96 -26.36 5.99
CA SER A 215 -8.76 -25.03 5.38
C SER A 215 -10.03 -24.17 5.44
N GLY A 216 -11.22 -24.76 5.31
CA GLY A 216 -12.51 -24.07 5.41
C GLY A 216 -12.86 -23.62 6.82
N GLU A 217 -12.61 -24.45 7.84
CA GLU A 217 -12.83 -24.08 9.25
C GLU A 217 -11.90 -22.95 9.68
N LEU A 218 -10.63 -23.02 9.29
CA LEU A 218 -9.64 -21.97 9.58
C LEU A 218 -10.03 -20.65 8.88
N LEU A 219 -10.37 -20.72 7.59
CA LEU A 219 -10.80 -19.55 6.81
C LEU A 219 -12.00 -18.85 7.46
N SER A 220 -13.04 -19.61 7.82
CA SER A 220 -14.27 -19.04 8.39
C SER A 220 -14.01 -18.22 9.65
N GLN A 221 -13.10 -18.69 10.50
CA GLN A 221 -12.72 -17.99 11.74
C GLN A 221 -11.82 -16.79 11.48
N LEU A 222 -10.89 -16.91 10.54
CA LEU A 222 -10.03 -15.80 10.15
C LEU A 222 -10.86 -14.67 9.53
N GLU A 223 -11.86 -14.98 8.69
CA GLU A 223 -12.79 -14.00 8.13
C GLU A 223 -13.68 -13.38 9.21
N GLU A 224 -14.14 -14.15 10.20
CA GLU A 224 -14.88 -13.60 11.35
C GLU A 224 -14.02 -12.63 12.16
N ARG A 225 -12.73 -12.94 12.32
CA ARG A 225 -11.81 -12.18 13.18
C ARG A 225 -11.19 -10.95 12.51
N PHE A 226 -10.91 -11.03 11.21
CA PHE A 226 -10.13 -10.05 10.45
C PHE A 226 -10.84 -9.53 9.19
N GLY A 227 -11.97 -10.12 8.80
CA GLY A 227 -12.65 -9.80 7.56
C GLY A 227 -11.98 -10.44 6.33
N SER A 228 -12.55 -10.15 5.16
CA SER A 228 -12.02 -10.59 3.86
C SER A 228 -11.53 -9.40 3.04
N LEU A 229 -10.52 -9.66 2.22
CA LEU A 229 -9.93 -8.68 1.30
C LEU A 229 -10.19 -9.06 -0.17
N PRO A 230 -10.11 -8.09 -1.09
CA PRO A 230 -10.15 -8.37 -2.52
C PRO A 230 -9.09 -9.39 -2.95
N THR A 231 -9.49 -10.24 -3.89
CA THR A 231 -8.74 -11.46 -4.26
C THR A 231 -7.92 -11.31 -5.53
N ASP A 232 -8.11 -10.26 -6.33
CA ASP A 232 -7.28 -10.03 -7.52
C ASP A 232 -5.91 -9.48 -7.09
N PRO A 233 -4.79 -10.23 -7.30
CA PRO A 233 -3.45 -9.75 -6.96
C PRO A 233 -2.98 -8.58 -7.82
N ARG A 234 -3.74 -8.20 -8.86
CA ARG A 234 -3.51 -7.01 -9.67
C ARG A 234 -4.32 -5.79 -9.19
N ASP A 235 -5.25 -5.95 -8.24
CA ASP A 235 -5.96 -4.81 -7.66
C ASP A 235 -5.05 -4.04 -6.70
N THR A 236 -4.48 -2.95 -7.20
CA THR A 236 -3.58 -2.10 -6.41
C THR A 236 -4.30 -1.21 -5.40
N ALA A 237 -5.64 -1.16 -5.37
CA ALA A 237 -6.35 -0.44 -4.32
C ALA A 237 -6.24 -1.12 -2.96
N HIS A 238 -6.07 -2.45 -2.94
CA HIS A 238 -5.88 -3.23 -1.72
C HIS A 238 -4.64 -4.13 -1.89
N PRO A 239 -3.43 -3.57 -1.87
CA PRO A 239 -2.21 -4.30 -2.24
C PRO A 239 -2.03 -5.52 -1.34
N PHE A 240 -1.59 -6.63 -1.94
CA PHE A 240 -1.13 -7.82 -1.23
C PHE A 240 0.08 -7.42 -0.38
N LEU A 241 0.03 -7.68 0.92
CA LEU A 241 1.12 -7.37 1.83
C LEU A 241 1.71 -8.67 2.40
N PRO A 242 3.00 -8.68 2.79
CA PRO A 242 3.63 -9.85 3.36
C PRO A 242 2.88 -10.35 4.60
N GLY A 243 2.77 -11.67 4.75
CA GLY A 243 2.00 -12.29 5.82
C GLY A 243 0.50 -12.44 5.55
N ASP A 244 -0.04 -11.79 4.50
CA ASP A 244 -1.43 -12.04 4.08
C ASP A 244 -1.63 -13.53 3.77
N LEU A 245 -2.76 -14.08 4.20
CA LEU A 245 -3.15 -15.47 3.96
C LEU A 245 -3.98 -15.56 2.69
N VAL A 246 -3.57 -16.44 1.77
CA VAL A 246 -4.21 -16.65 0.48
C VAL A 246 -4.79 -18.05 0.43
N PHE A 247 -6.08 -18.14 0.14
CA PHE A 247 -6.81 -19.39 -0.05
C PHE A 247 -7.19 -19.49 -1.53
N SER A 248 -6.60 -20.45 -2.24
CA SER A 248 -6.70 -20.54 -3.69
C SER A 248 -7.16 -21.92 -4.17
N SER A 249 -7.54 -21.99 -5.44
CA SER A 249 -7.77 -23.24 -6.15
C SER A 249 -7.34 -23.16 -7.61
N ALA A 250 -7.26 -24.32 -8.25
CA ALA A 250 -6.94 -24.45 -9.67
C ALA A 250 -8.06 -23.93 -10.59
N SER A 251 -9.32 -23.96 -10.12
CA SER A 251 -10.46 -23.41 -10.85
C SER A 251 -11.16 -22.33 -10.03
N LYS A 252 -11.65 -21.30 -10.71
CA LYS A 252 -12.54 -20.28 -10.14
C LYS A 252 -13.91 -20.82 -9.73
N ASP A 253 -14.29 -21.97 -10.27
CA ASP A 253 -15.59 -22.61 -10.01
C ASP A 253 -15.55 -23.49 -8.74
N ASP A 254 -14.35 -23.73 -8.18
CA ASP A 254 -14.21 -24.43 -6.92
C ASP A 254 -14.75 -23.55 -5.77
N THR A 255 -15.64 -24.11 -4.95
CA THR A 255 -16.26 -23.40 -3.83
C THR A 255 -15.45 -23.51 -2.53
N ALA A 256 -14.52 -24.46 -2.45
CA ALA A 256 -13.66 -24.70 -1.31
C ALA A 256 -12.18 -24.54 -1.71
N PRO A 257 -11.36 -23.88 -0.88
CA PRO A 257 -9.95 -23.71 -1.17
C PRO A 257 -9.20 -25.04 -1.08
N ARG A 258 -8.44 -25.34 -2.13
CA ARG A 258 -7.57 -26.53 -2.20
C ARG A 258 -6.14 -26.22 -1.77
N PHE A 259 -5.75 -24.96 -1.80
CA PHE A 259 -4.42 -24.54 -1.43
C PHE A 259 -4.50 -23.36 -0.47
N VAL A 260 -3.52 -23.29 0.42
CA VAL A 260 -3.31 -22.16 1.31
C VAL A 260 -1.85 -21.75 1.23
N GLY A 261 -1.61 -20.44 1.19
CA GLY A 261 -0.27 -19.88 1.20
C GLY A 261 -0.18 -18.59 1.99
N VAL A 262 1.04 -18.24 2.41
CA VAL A 262 1.38 -16.96 3.02
C VAL A 262 2.06 -16.10 1.96
N VAL A 263 1.63 -14.84 1.81
CA VAL A 263 2.27 -13.90 0.90
C VAL A 263 3.68 -13.60 1.36
N SER A 264 4.66 -13.85 0.49
CA SER A 264 6.07 -13.53 0.70
C SER A 264 6.32 -12.02 0.58
N ASN A 265 7.49 -11.56 1.00
CA ASN A 265 8.01 -10.24 0.65
C ASN A 265 8.76 -10.21 -0.70
N ARG A 266 8.84 -11.34 -1.41
CA ARG A 266 9.45 -11.45 -2.75
C ARG A 266 8.41 -11.51 -3.86
N ALA A 267 8.78 -11.00 -5.04
CA ALA A 267 7.97 -11.07 -6.25
C ALA A 267 8.52 -12.10 -7.24
N GLY A 268 7.61 -12.74 -7.98
CA GLY A 268 7.97 -13.58 -9.13
C GLY A 268 8.38 -12.73 -10.34
N GLU A 269 8.77 -13.41 -11.42
CA GLU A 269 9.22 -12.77 -12.67
C GLU A 269 8.16 -11.83 -13.30
N HIS A 270 6.88 -12.03 -12.97
CA HIS A 270 5.77 -11.23 -13.46
C HIS A 270 5.34 -10.09 -12.51
N GLY A 271 6.11 -9.84 -11.45
CA GLY A 271 5.84 -8.76 -10.49
C GLY A 271 4.69 -9.05 -9.52
N LEU A 272 4.10 -10.24 -9.56
CA LEU A 272 3.14 -10.69 -8.55
C LEU A 272 3.87 -11.21 -7.31
N PRO A 273 3.28 -11.09 -6.11
CA PRO A 273 3.83 -11.69 -4.90
C PRO A 273 3.99 -13.20 -5.04
N LEU A 274 5.09 -13.74 -4.52
CA LEU A 274 5.25 -15.18 -4.35
C LEU A 274 4.45 -15.65 -3.13
N LEU A 275 4.06 -16.92 -3.11
CA LEU A 275 3.40 -17.55 -1.95
C LEU A 275 4.31 -18.62 -1.35
N LEU A 276 4.48 -18.59 -0.02
CA LEU A 276 5.00 -19.69 0.78
C LEU A 276 3.87 -20.69 1.02
N ARG A 277 4.02 -21.93 0.55
CA ARG A 277 2.95 -22.95 0.59
C ARG A 277 3.53 -24.36 0.73
N GLY A 278 2.76 -25.25 1.36
CA GLY A 278 3.04 -26.69 1.35
C GLY A 278 2.88 -27.30 -0.03
N ASP A 279 3.82 -28.17 -0.42
CA ASP A 279 3.73 -29.03 -1.59
C ASP A 279 3.11 -30.40 -1.25
N ALA A 280 2.99 -31.28 -2.27
CA ALA A 280 2.44 -32.62 -2.09
C ALA A 280 3.32 -33.54 -1.23
N ASP A 281 4.57 -33.15 -0.93
CA ASP A 281 5.45 -33.89 -0.03
C ASP A 281 5.41 -33.31 1.39
N GLY A 282 4.56 -32.30 1.63
CA GLY A 282 4.44 -31.58 2.90
C GLY A 282 5.55 -30.56 3.15
N ALA A 283 6.44 -30.32 2.18
CA ALA A 283 7.48 -29.31 2.30
C ALA A 283 6.95 -27.93 1.94
N VAL A 284 7.26 -26.92 2.75
CA VAL A 284 6.91 -25.54 2.42
C VAL A 284 7.91 -24.97 1.42
N ARG A 285 7.41 -24.39 0.34
CA ARG A 285 8.21 -23.73 -0.70
C ARG A 285 7.59 -22.42 -1.11
N GLU A 286 8.44 -21.52 -1.55
CA GLU A 286 7.98 -20.29 -2.21
C GLU A 286 7.70 -20.56 -3.68
N THR A 287 6.54 -20.13 -4.18
CA THR A 287 6.08 -20.40 -5.54
C THR A 287 5.37 -19.21 -6.19
N ASP A 288 5.40 -19.15 -7.52
CA ASP A 288 4.66 -18.17 -8.33
C ASP A 288 3.22 -18.62 -8.59
N ALA A 289 2.52 -19.02 -7.53
CA ALA A 289 1.18 -19.60 -7.63
C ALA A 289 0.10 -18.62 -8.11
N LEU A 290 0.25 -17.33 -7.79
CA LEU A 290 -0.69 -16.28 -8.18
C LEU A 290 -0.76 -16.05 -9.70
N ARG A 291 0.19 -16.63 -10.46
CA ARG A 291 0.17 -16.63 -11.92
C ARG A 291 -0.93 -17.54 -12.49
N THR A 292 -1.15 -18.71 -11.88
CA THR A 292 -1.98 -19.77 -12.46
C THR A 292 -3.19 -20.12 -11.62
N GLU A 293 -3.18 -19.83 -10.33
CA GLU A 293 -4.28 -20.14 -9.42
C GLU A 293 -5.26 -18.99 -9.26
N HIS A 294 -6.49 -19.36 -8.92
CA HIS A 294 -7.54 -18.41 -8.58
C HIS A 294 -7.58 -18.23 -7.07
N VAL A 295 -7.35 -17.00 -6.61
CA VAL A 295 -7.54 -16.65 -5.20
C VAL A 295 -9.04 -16.62 -4.92
N LEU A 296 -9.50 -17.54 -4.09
CA LEU A 296 -10.90 -17.61 -3.67
C LEU A 296 -11.15 -16.67 -2.49
N ARG A 297 -10.21 -16.62 -1.53
CA ARG A 297 -10.26 -15.72 -0.36
C ARG A 297 -8.87 -15.23 0.01
N ARG A 298 -8.85 -14.08 0.65
CA ARG A 298 -7.65 -13.46 1.21
C ARG A 298 -7.99 -12.82 2.55
N VAL A 299 -7.13 -13.06 3.53
CA VAL A 299 -7.24 -12.50 4.88
C VAL A 299 -5.93 -11.87 5.27
N ARG A 300 -5.99 -10.71 5.94
CA ARG A 300 -4.82 -10.06 6.54
C ARG A 300 -4.83 -10.27 8.05
N VAL A 301 -3.78 -10.89 8.57
CA VAL A 301 -3.59 -11.06 10.02
C VAL A 301 -2.95 -9.80 10.60
N ALA A 302 -3.63 -8.68 10.43
CA ALA A 302 -3.25 -7.41 11.02
C ALA A 302 -4.51 -6.57 11.25
N ARG A 303 -4.40 -5.66 12.20
CA ARG A 303 -5.37 -4.63 12.55
C ARG A 303 -4.76 -3.27 12.29
N GLU A 304 -5.61 -2.29 12.00
CA GLU A 304 -5.17 -0.91 11.90
C GLU A 304 -4.49 -0.46 13.18
N LEU A 305 -3.40 0.30 13.03
CA LEU A 305 -2.73 0.92 14.18
C LEU A 305 -3.68 1.92 14.84
N THR A 306 -4.03 1.60 16.08
CA THR A 306 -4.80 2.51 16.92
C THR A 306 -3.85 3.48 17.62
N ASN A 307 -4.41 4.44 18.35
CA ASN A 307 -3.66 5.15 19.37
C ASN A 307 -2.52 6.04 18.82
N ALA A 308 -2.62 6.47 17.57
CA ALA A 308 -1.65 7.37 16.94
C ALA A 308 -1.41 8.64 17.77
N PRO A 309 -0.17 9.16 17.81
CA PRO A 309 0.12 10.42 18.49
C PRO A 309 -0.73 11.57 17.90
N PRO A 310 -1.21 12.52 18.72
CA PRO A 310 -2.11 13.58 18.26
C PRO A 310 -1.59 14.37 17.05
N ASP A 311 -0.28 14.63 17.00
CA ASP A 311 0.36 15.40 15.91
C ASP A 311 0.42 14.63 14.58
N HIS A 312 0.14 13.33 14.61
CA HIS A 312 0.12 12.45 13.43
C HIS A 312 -1.27 11.90 13.11
N ALA A 313 -2.26 12.12 13.98
CA ALA A 313 -3.63 11.64 13.84
C ALA A 313 -4.51 12.60 13.03
N GLY A 314 -5.57 12.04 12.46
CA GLY A 314 -6.59 12.73 11.69
C GLY A 314 -6.08 13.48 10.47
N LEU A 315 -6.88 14.44 10.00
CA LEU A 315 -6.57 15.25 8.84
C LEU A 315 -5.26 16.03 9.01
N ALA A 316 -5.08 16.74 10.14
CA ALA A 316 -3.91 17.58 10.37
C ALA A 316 -2.60 16.78 10.32
N GLY A 317 -2.54 15.62 10.99
CA GLY A 317 -1.36 14.78 10.99
C GLY A 317 -1.05 14.12 9.64
N LEU A 318 -2.07 13.82 8.83
CA LEU A 318 -1.86 13.36 7.45
C LEU A 318 -1.30 14.48 6.57
N LEU A 319 -1.91 15.67 6.62
CA LEU A 319 -1.47 16.84 5.86
C LEU A 319 -0.01 17.21 6.18
N ALA A 320 0.36 17.23 7.48
CA ALA A 320 1.73 17.49 7.92
C ALA A 320 2.72 16.45 7.38
N ARG A 321 2.40 15.15 7.48
CA ARG A 321 3.25 14.07 6.95
C ARG A 321 3.44 14.15 5.43
N ARG A 322 2.49 14.74 4.71
CA ARG A 322 2.55 14.93 3.24
C ARG A 322 3.01 16.31 2.84
N ARG A 323 3.33 17.19 3.80
CA ARG A 323 3.70 18.60 3.57
C ARG A 323 2.65 19.33 2.74
N VAL A 324 1.38 19.04 2.99
CA VAL A 324 0.26 19.64 2.27
C VAL A 324 -0.34 20.72 3.13
N GLU A 325 -0.37 21.95 2.61
CA GLU A 325 -1.09 23.06 3.21
C GLU A 325 -2.39 23.29 2.45
N VAL A 326 -3.46 23.54 3.19
CA VAL A 326 -4.78 23.82 2.64
C VAL A 326 -5.02 25.33 2.70
N PRO A 327 -5.55 25.97 1.65
CA PRO A 327 -5.85 27.40 1.67
C PRO A 327 -6.65 27.80 2.93
N PRO A 328 -6.24 28.84 3.66
CA PRO A 328 -6.87 29.22 4.94
C PRO A 328 -8.35 29.60 4.77
N GLU A 329 -8.75 30.08 3.60
CA GLU A 329 -10.11 30.46 3.25
C GLU A 329 -11.05 29.26 3.00
N ALA A 330 -10.51 28.07 2.70
CA ALA A 330 -11.30 26.87 2.48
C ALA A 330 -11.99 26.42 3.77
N ARG A 331 -13.31 26.24 3.74
CA ARG A 331 -14.14 25.77 4.88
C ARG A 331 -14.78 24.41 4.65
N GLN A 332 -14.64 23.86 3.44
CA GLN A 332 -14.98 22.48 3.10
C GLN A 332 -13.78 21.80 2.45
N LEU A 333 -13.60 20.51 2.71
CA LEU A 333 -12.50 19.74 2.16
C LEU A 333 -12.97 18.34 1.82
N LEU A 334 -12.62 17.88 0.62
CA LEU A 334 -12.72 16.49 0.20
C LEU A 334 -11.32 15.88 0.28
N LEU A 335 -11.12 14.90 1.15
CA LEU A 335 -9.84 14.21 1.29
C LEU A 335 -9.94 12.86 0.59
N VAL A 336 -9.13 12.64 -0.44
CA VAL A 336 -8.92 11.32 -1.04
C VAL A 336 -7.60 10.75 -0.55
N THR A 337 -7.64 9.56 0.06
CA THR A 337 -6.46 8.80 0.49
C THR A 337 -6.37 7.48 -0.25
N VAL A 338 -5.16 7.11 -0.67
CA VAL A 338 -4.84 5.77 -1.20
C VAL A 338 -3.65 5.16 -0.44
N PRO A 339 -3.52 3.82 -0.35
CA PRO A 339 -2.42 3.20 0.41
C PRO A 339 -1.03 3.59 -0.08
N LEU A 340 -0.82 3.58 -1.40
CA LEU A 340 0.46 3.83 -2.07
C LEU A 340 0.28 4.80 -3.25
N TRP A 341 1.35 5.46 -3.70
CA TRP A 341 1.33 6.30 -4.90
C TRP A 341 0.97 5.52 -6.18
N ASN A 342 1.07 4.19 -6.19
CA ASN A 342 0.62 3.32 -7.28
C ASN A 342 -0.72 2.61 -7.02
N SER A 343 -1.38 2.90 -5.90
CA SER A 343 -2.70 2.33 -5.59
C SER A 343 -3.79 2.99 -6.41
N SER A 344 -4.64 2.18 -7.04
CA SER A 344 -5.69 2.64 -7.95
C SER A 344 -7.05 2.90 -7.29
N GLY A 345 -7.10 2.87 -5.96
CA GLY A 345 -8.32 3.12 -5.20
C GLY A 345 -8.01 3.37 -3.73
N GLY A 346 -9.04 3.82 -3.02
CA GLY A 346 -8.97 4.20 -1.61
C GLY A 346 -10.29 4.81 -1.17
N GLU A 347 -10.22 5.86 -0.35
CA GLU A 347 -11.41 6.46 0.26
C GLU A 347 -11.47 7.98 0.05
N LEU A 348 -12.68 8.51 0.00
CA LEU A 348 -12.99 9.94 0.09
C LEU A 348 -13.67 10.23 1.42
N ARG A 349 -13.11 11.18 2.16
CA ARG A 349 -13.67 11.74 3.40
C ARG A 349 -14.04 13.19 3.20
N ARG A 350 -15.06 13.65 3.94
CA ARG A 350 -15.58 15.02 3.87
C ARG A 350 -15.26 15.73 5.17
N PHE A 351 -14.75 16.95 5.10
CA PHE A 351 -14.50 17.78 6.27
C PHE A 351 -15.12 19.16 6.10
N ARG A 352 -15.55 19.75 7.21
CA ARG A 352 -15.98 21.16 7.29
C ARG A 352 -15.32 21.85 8.47
N ARG A 353 -15.19 23.17 8.41
CA ARG A 353 -14.83 24.01 9.57
C ARG A 353 -15.60 25.32 9.55
N SER A 354 -15.84 25.90 10.72
CA SER A 354 -16.63 27.14 10.83
C SER A 354 -15.87 28.39 10.38
N GLY A 355 -14.54 28.38 10.41
CA GLY A 355 -13.70 29.48 9.95
C GLY A 355 -12.23 29.06 9.74
N PRO A 356 -11.39 29.95 9.19
CA PRO A 356 -9.99 29.66 8.81
C PRO A 356 -9.10 29.06 9.91
N SER A 357 -9.36 29.44 11.16
CA SER A 357 -8.58 28.98 12.33
C SER A 357 -9.30 27.91 13.15
N GLU A 358 -10.50 27.53 12.75
CA GLU A 358 -11.30 26.51 13.43
C GLU A 358 -10.86 25.11 13.02
N ARG A 359 -11.12 24.14 13.91
CA ARG A 359 -10.81 22.73 13.66
C ARG A 359 -11.70 22.17 12.54
N TRP A 360 -11.16 21.19 11.82
CA TRP A 360 -11.90 20.42 10.83
C TRP A 360 -12.72 19.32 11.50
N ASP A 361 -14.02 19.29 11.21
CA ASP A 361 -14.95 18.23 11.60
C ASP A 361 -15.20 17.31 10.40
N GLU A 362 -15.04 15.99 10.59
CA GLU A 362 -15.41 15.00 9.59
C GLU A 362 -16.94 14.90 9.46
N VAL A 363 -17.43 14.73 8.23
CA VAL A 363 -18.87 14.72 7.89
C VAL A 363 -19.23 13.42 7.19
N GLY A 364 -20.07 12.62 7.85
CA GLY A 364 -20.57 11.36 7.31
C GLY A 364 -19.51 10.26 7.24
N ALA A 365 -19.86 9.14 6.60
CA ALA A 365 -18.95 8.02 6.42
C ALA A 365 -17.96 8.27 5.26
N PRO A 366 -16.78 7.64 5.28
CA PRO A 366 -15.90 7.54 4.12
C PRO A 366 -16.59 6.85 2.95
N LEU A 367 -16.23 7.28 1.73
CA LEU A 367 -16.79 6.76 0.50
C LEU A 367 -15.69 6.06 -0.29
N PRO A 368 -15.86 4.80 -0.73
CA PRO A 368 -14.87 4.16 -1.58
C PRO A 368 -14.70 4.93 -2.88
N VAL A 369 -13.47 5.02 -3.38
CA VAL A 369 -13.14 5.64 -4.66
C VAL A 369 -12.18 4.78 -5.48
N ARG A 370 -12.25 4.97 -6.80
CA ARG A 370 -11.25 4.50 -7.77
C ARG A 370 -10.58 5.70 -8.42
N ILE A 371 -9.27 5.63 -8.58
CA ILE A 371 -8.48 6.70 -9.20
C ILE A 371 -7.77 6.16 -10.45
N GLY A 372 -6.82 6.94 -10.99
CA GLY A 372 -6.01 6.52 -12.12
C GLY A 372 -5.39 5.13 -11.90
N GLY A 373 -5.39 4.28 -12.94
CA GLY A 373 -4.88 2.90 -12.84
C GLY A 373 -3.39 2.79 -12.48
N ALA A 374 -2.61 3.86 -12.62
CA ALA A 374 -1.23 3.94 -12.15
C ALA A 374 -1.10 4.64 -10.78
N GLY A 375 -2.22 4.98 -10.14
CA GLY A 375 -2.33 5.62 -8.84
C GLY A 375 -2.32 7.15 -8.91
N LEU A 376 -1.58 7.76 -7.99
CA LEU A 376 -1.47 9.20 -7.83
C LEU A 376 -0.14 9.72 -8.39
N GLY A 377 -0.14 10.92 -8.94
CA GLY A 377 1.08 11.64 -9.31
C GLY A 377 0.95 13.12 -8.98
N ARG A 378 2.02 13.75 -8.50
CA ARG A 378 2.02 15.16 -8.08
C ARG A 378 1.52 16.06 -9.21
N GLY A 379 0.42 16.75 -8.93
CA GLY A 379 -0.26 17.62 -9.88
C GLY A 379 0.21 19.07 -9.81
N LEU A 380 -0.54 19.94 -10.48
CA LEU A 380 -0.37 21.40 -10.41
C LEU A 380 -1.67 21.99 -9.88
N GLY A 381 -1.62 22.66 -8.72
CA GLY A 381 -2.82 23.16 -8.05
C GLY A 381 -2.51 24.18 -6.95
N LEU A 382 -3.35 24.21 -5.91
CA LEU A 382 -3.28 25.14 -4.78
C LEU A 382 -2.29 24.66 -3.69
N HIS A 383 -1.09 24.25 -4.10
CA HIS A 383 -0.04 23.74 -3.21
C HIS A 383 1.35 24.03 -3.80
N ASP A 384 2.37 24.01 -2.95
CA ASP A 384 3.75 24.28 -3.33
C ASP A 384 4.48 23.04 -3.90
N GLY A 385 5.76 23.23 -4.25
CA GLY A 385 6.58 22.16 -4.85
C GLY A 385 7.03 21.06 -3.87
N ASP A 386 6.88 21.27 -2.56
CA ASP A 386 7.29 20.31 -1.52
C ASP A 386 6.15 19.36 -1.12
N ALA A 387 4.91 19.77 -1.34
CA ALA A 387 3.74 18.93 -1.16
C ALA A 387 3.84 17.60 -1.93
N CYS A 388 3.39 16.52 -1.28
CA CYS A 388 3.41 15.17 -1.83
C CYS A 388 4.79 14.70 -2.28
N SER A 389 5.86 15.13 -1.59
CA SER A 389 7.23 14.67 -1.86
C SER A 389 7.32 13.14 -1.91
N GLY A 390 8.05 12.63 -2.90
CA GLY A 390 8.15 11.21 -3.23
C GLY A 390 7.07 10.68 -4.18
N ALA A 391 6.01 11.44 -4.47
CA ALA A 391 5.05 11.07 -5.51
C ALA A 391 5.68 11.19 -6.91
N PRO A 392 5.35 10.30 -7.86
CA PRO A 392 5.69 10.48 -9.27
C PRO A 392 5.09 11.76 -9.83
N GLU A 393 5.75 12.45 -10.76
CA GLU A 393 5.15 13.64 -11.40
C GLU A 393 3.98 13.26 -12.32
N LYS A 394 2.88 14.01 -12.22
CA LYS A 394 1.74 13.90 -13.14
C LYS A 394 2.14 14.34 -14.55
N ARG A 395 1.73 13.56 -15.56
CA ARG A 395 1.92 13.84 -16.98
C ARG A 395 0.68 13.47 -17.79
N GLU A 396 0.60 13.97 -19.02
CA GLU A 396 -0.45 13.58 -19.97
C GLU A 396 -0.33 12.09 -20.31
N GLY A 397 -1.45 11.36 -20.25
CA GLY A 397 -1.50 9.93 -20.57
C GLY A 397 -0.82 8.97 -19.59
N ASP A 398 -0.35 9.43 -18.42
CA ASP A 398 0.35 8.62 -17.42
C ASP A 398 -0.55 7.66 -16.62
N LYS A 399 -1.87 7.78 -16.78
CA LYS A 399 -2.90 7.03 -16.05
C LYS A 399 -2.91 7.28 -14.54
N ARG A 400 -2.37 8.41 -14.07
CA ARG A 400 -2.39 8.82 -12.67
C ARG A 400 -3.44 9.90 -12.44
N ALA A 401 -4.08 9.90 -11.27
CA ALA A 401 -4.82 11.06 -10.79
C ALA A 401 -3.88 12.06 -10.11
N PRO A 402 -4.20 13.37 -10.11
CA PRO A 402 -3.29 14.36 -9.55
C PRO A 402 -3.31 14.30 -8.02
N ALA A 403 -2.13 14.32 -7.41
CA ALA A 403 -1.91 14.44 -5.96
C ALA A 403 -1.59 15.89 -5.61
N GLY A 404 -2.09 16.35 -4.47
CA GLY A 404 -1.98 17.73 -3.99
C GLY A 404 -3.34 18.32 -3.63
N VAL A 405 -3.42 19.64 -3.61
CA VAL A 405 -4.63 20.43 -3.34
C VAL A 405 -5.14 21.08 -4.61
N PHE A 406 -6.44 20.97 -4.87
CA PHE A 406 -7.09 21.46 -6.07
C PHE A 406 -8.39 22.19 -5.75
N GLY A 407 -8.64 23.28 -6.49
CA GLY A 407 -9.96 23.87 -6.56
C GLY A 407 -10.95 22.94 -7.26
N LEU A 408 -12.24 23.20 -7.02
CA LEU A 408 -13.34 22.48 -7.64
C LEU A 408 -14.10 23.42 -8.56
N GLY A 409 -14.19 23.06 -9.84
CA GLY A 409 -14.86 23.84 -10.86
C GLY A 409 -16.34 23.51 -10.99
N THR A 410 -16.91 23.86 -12.15
CA THR A 410 -18.32 23.61 -12.47
C THR A 410 -18.60 22.11 -12.56
N ALA A 411 -19.69 21.64 -11.92
CA ALA A 411 -20.18 20.30 -12.18
C ALA A 411 -20.96 20.25 -13.50
N PHE A 412 -21.03 19.09 -14.12
CA PHE A 412 -21.63 18.92 -15.42
C PHE A 412 -22.26 17.54 -15.57
N GLY A 413 -23.09 17.36 -16.59
CA GLY A 413 -23.69 16.05 -16.85
C GLY A 413 -24.76 16.07 -17.93
N ARG A 414 -25.30 14.89 -18.21
CA ARG A 414 -26.33 14.70 -19.26
C ARG A 414 -27.71 15.19 -18.84
N ALA A 415 -27.98 15.32 -17.54
CA ALA A 415 -29.26 15.79 -17.05
C ALA A 415 -29.48 17.26 -17.44
N ARG A 416 -30.72 17.62 -17.80
CA ARG A 416 -31.07 19.01 -18.17
C ARG A 416 -30.99 19.98 -16.99
N GLN A 417 -31.17 19.47 -15.78
CA GLN A 417 -31.10 20.20 -14.52
C GLN A 417 -30.14 19.46 -13.59
N ALA A 418 -29.60 20.16 -12.59
CA ALA A 418 -28.70 19.57 -11.61
C ALA A 418 -29.41 18.42 -10.87
N PRO A 419 -28.87 17.18 -10.87
CA PRO A 419 -29.51 16.04 -10.20
C PRO A 419 -29.51 16.15 -8.67
N TYR A 420 -28.73 17.10 -8.14
CA TYR A 420 -28.58 17.38 -6.72
C TYR A 420 -29.39 18.59 -6.23
N ALA A 421 -30.30 19.14 -7.04
CA ALA A 421 -31.20 20.21 -6.62
C ALA A 421 -31.96 19.85 -5.31
N PRO A 422 -32.15 20.79 -4.37
CA PRO A 422 -31.84 22.22 -4.44
C PRO A 422 -30.39 22.61 -4.03
N GLY A 423 -29.41 21.69 -4.12
CA GLY A 423 -28.00 21.98 -3.79
C GLY A 423 -27.42 23.15 -4.59
N PRO A 424 -26.54 23.97 -3.98
CA PRO A 424 -26.11 25.26 -4.54
C PRO A 424 -24.97 25.17 -5.55
N TRP A 425 -24.37 23.99 -5.76
CA TRP A 425 -23.20 23.85 -6.61
C TRP A 425 -23.50 24.18 -8.09
N PRO A 426 -22.61 24.89 -8.81
CA PRO A 426 -22.82 25.22 -10.22
C PRO A 426 -22.91 23.98 -11.10
N TYR A 427 -23.90 23.96 -11.99
CA TYR A 427 -24.15 22.85 -12.93
C TYR A 427 -24.24 23.32 -14.39
N ARG A 428 -23.58 22.60 -15.29
CA ARG A 428 -23.70 22.76 -16.74
C ARG A 428 -24.16 21.46 -17.41
N ALA A 429 -25.34 21.50 -18.03
CA ALA A 429 -25.79 20.40 -18.88
C ALA A 429 -24.91 20.27 -20.12
N THR A 430 -24.46 19.06 -20.44
CA THR A 430 -23.62 18.75 -21.61
C THR A 430 -24.45 18.27 -22.79
N ASN A 431 -23.95 18.52 -23.99
CA ASN A 431 -24.48 18.02 -25.25
C ASN A 431 -23.35 17.52 -26.18
N ALA A 432 -23.71 16.99 -27.34
CA ALA A 432 -22.77 16.35 -28.26
C ALA A 432 -21.65 17.26 -28.79
N ALA A 433 -21.76 18.58 -28.66
CA ALA A 433 -20.72 19.54 -29.02
C ALA A 433 -19.72 19.84 -27.89
N ASP A 434 -20.05 19.52 -26.63
CA ASP A 434 -19.18 19.85 -25.50
C ASP A 434 -17.94 18.95 -25.46
N ARG A 435 -16.77 19.59 -25.38
CA ARG A 435 -15.45 18.97 -25.39
C ARG A 435 -14.59 19.50 -24.25
N PHE A 436 -13.72 18.65 -23.72
CA PHE A 436 -12.60 19.08 -22.89
C PHE A 436 -11.30 18.78 -23.63
N VAL A 437 -10.54 19.81 -23.99
CA VAL A 437 -9.38 19.63 -24.87
C VAL A 437 -8.20 19.07 -24.09
N ASP A 438 -7.73 17.89 -24.48
CA ASP A 438 -6.58 17.17 -23.88
C ASP A 438 -5.32 17.24 -24.76
N ASP A 439 -5.38 17.89 -25.92
CA ASP A 439 -4.24 18.08 -26.84
C ASP A 439 -3.24 19.13 -26.30
N PRO A 440 -2.02 18.74 -25.89
CA PRO A 440 -1.02 19.68 -25.34
C PRO A 440 -0.54 20.73 -26.35
N ARG A 441 -0.74 20.50 -27.65
CA ARG A 441 -0.34 21.44 -28.71
C ARG A 441 -1.43 22.48 -29.00
N SER A 442 -2.63 22.30 -28.45
CA SER A 442 -3.74 23.23 -28.67
C SER A 442 -3.59 24.48 -27.81
N ILE A 443 -3.97 25.63 -28.37
CA ILE A 443 -4.16 26.86 -27.60
C ILE A 443 -5.31 26.75 -26.58
N HIS A 444 -6.16 25.74 -26.72
CA HIS A 444 -7.28 25.44 -25.82
C HIS A 444 -6.96 24.31 -24.85
N TYR A 445 -5.70 23.90 -24.71
CA TYR A 445 -5.31 22.80 -23.84
C TYR A 445 -5.86 22.95 -22.42
N ASN A 446 -6.40 21.86 -21.88
CA ASN A 446 -7.02 21.76 -20.57
C ASN A 446 -8.17 22.76 -20.35
N THR A 447 -9.01 22.99 -21.37
CA THR A 447 -10.20 23.84 -21.26
C THR A 447 -11.44 23.19 -21.88
N TRP A 448 -12.61 23.59 -21.39
CA TRP A 448 -13.90 23.24 -21.99
C TRP A 448 -14.15 24.07 -23.25
N GLN A 449 -14.37 23.40 -24.38
CA GLN A 449 -14.76 24.00 -25.66
C GLN A 449 -16.12 23.51 -26.15
N VAL A 450 -16.82 24.35 -26.92
CA VAL A 450 -18.03 23.94 -27.66
C VAL A 450 -17.66 23.80 -29.11
N GLU A 451 -17.75 22.58 -29.62
CA GLU A 451 -17.44 22.28 -31.01
C GLU A 451 -18.53 22.82 -31.94
N MET A 452 -18.15 23.67 -32.89
CA MET A 452 -19.07 24.28 -33.84
C MET A 452 -19.04 23.53 -35.19
N PRO A 453 -20.19 23.03 -35.69
CA PRO A 453 -20.25 22.36 -36.99
C PRO A 453 -19.66 23.22 -38.12
N GLY A 454 -18.82 22.60 -38.96
CA GLY A 454 -18.22 23.26 -40.13
C GLY A 454 -17.06 24.22 -39.81
N LYS A 455 -16.68 24.41 -38.53
CA LYS A 455 -15.48 25.17 -38.15
C LYS A 455 -14.29 24.24 -37.93
N PRO A 456 -13.09 24.58 -38.43
CA PRO A 456 -11.88 23.85 -38.11
C PRO A 456 -11.63 23.82 -36.60
N ARG A 457 -11.20 22.66 -36.10
CA ARG A 457 -10.79 22.49 -34.70
C ARG A 457 -9.34 22.95 -34.54
N ALA A 458 -9.01 23.59 -33.43
CA ALA A 458 -7.64 23.96 -33.07
C ALA A 458 -6.98 22.90 -32.15
N TRP A 459 -7.52 21.68 -32.13
CA TRP A 459 -7.04 20.54 -31.36
C TRP A 459 -7.20 19.25 -32.15
N SER A 460 -6.29 18.31 -31.92
CA SER A 460 -6.28 16.98 -32.52
C SER A 460 -6.96 15.91 -31.66
N SER A 461 -7.01 16.13 -30.34
CA SER A 461 -7.71 15.31 -29.37
C SER A 461 -8.51 16.17 -28.39
N ALA A 462 -9.65 15.64 -27.95
CA ALA A 462 -10.46 16.19 -26.88
C ALA A 462 -11.42 15.12 -26.35
N GLU A 463 -11.71 15.19 -25.07
CA GLU A 463 -12.69 14.34 -24.42
C GLU A 463 -14.12 14.82 -24.67
N HIS A 464 -15.04 13.89 -24.92
CA HIS A 464 -16.46 14.18 -25.08
C HIS A 464 -17.15 14.21 -23.71
N LEU A 465 -17.64 15.37 -23.28
CA LEU A 465 -18.19 15.52 -21.92
C LEU A 465 -19.53 14.79 -21.69
N THR A 466 -20.18 14.33 -22.76
CA THR A 466 -21.40 13.51 -22.68
C THR A 466 -21.16 12.06 -22.23
N VAL A 467 -19.90 11.61 -22.14
CA VAL A 467 -19.61 10.26 -21.63
C VAL A 467 -19.88 10.13 -20.13
N TYR A 468 -19.96 11.25 -19.42
CA TYR A 468 -20.23 11.33 -17.99
C TYR A 468 -21.73 11.56 -17.73
N SER A 469 -22.36 10.72 -16.91
CA SER A 469 -23.71 11.01 -16.37
C SER A 469 -23.68 12.28 -15.52
N LEU A 470 -22.65 12.38 -14.69
CA LEU A 470 -22.34 13.47 -13.79
C LEU A 470 -20.81 13.61 -13.70
N GLY A 471 -20.30 14.81 -13.57
CA GLY A 471 -18.88 15.08 -13.41
C GLY A 471 -18.66 16.38 -12.65
N LEU A 472 -17.55 16.47 -11.93
CA LEU A 472 -17.10 17.68 -11.23
C LEU A 472 -15.70 17.99 -11.71
N VAL A 473 -15.47 19.20 -12.24
CA VAL A 473 -14.14 19.63 -12.68
C VAL A 473 -13.20 19.73 -11.50
N VAL A 474 -12.04 19.08 -11.61
CA VAL A 474 -10.90 19.29 -10.70
C VAL A 474 -9.95 20.26 -11.39
N GLU A 475 -9.64 21.38 -10.73
CA GLU A 475 -8.83 22.46 -11.30
C GLU A 475 -7.32 22.15 -11.28
N HIS A 476 -6.96 20.91 -11.66
CA HIS A 476 -5.58 20.49 -11.89
C HIS A 476 -5.04 21.10 -13.18
N ASN A 477 -3.86 21.71 -13.12
CA ASN A 477 -3.18 22.33 -14.26
C ASN A 477 -4.05 23.41 -14.95
N MET A 478 -4.83 24.15 -14.15
CA MET A 478 -5.69 25.24 -14.60
C MET A 478 -5.31 26.56 -13.91
N PRO A 479 -5.63 27.71 -14.50
CA PRO A 479 -5.53 28.99 -13.82
C PRO A 479 -6.37 28.99 -12.54
N ALA A 480 -5.73 29.18 -11.39
CA ALA A 480 -6.47 29.37 -10.15
C ALA A 480 -7.13 30.75 -10.16
N PRO A 481 -8.44 30.84 -9.85
CA PRO A 481 -9.05 32.11 -9.56
C PRO A 481 -8.50 32.63 -8.23
N SER A 482 -7.96 33.84 -8.23
CA SER A 482 -7.69 34.54 -6.99
C SER A 482 -8.86 35.44 -6.62
N PRO A 483 -9.34 35.41 -5.36
CA PRO A 483 -10.40 36.31 -4.90
C PRO A 483 -10.07 37.80 -5.06
N ASP A 484 -8.79 38.19 -5.08
CA ASP A 484 -8.32 39.57 -5.25
C ASP A 484 -7.56 39.82 -6.57
N GLY A 485 -7.50 38.80 -7.44
CA GLY A 485 -6.73 38.83 -8.69
C GLY A 485 -5.24 38.47 -8.57
N SER A 486 -4.73 38.18 -7.36
CA SER A 486 -3.36 37.65 -7.16
C SER A 486 -3.36 36.13 -7.30
N ALA A 487 -2.99 35.59 -8.47
CA ALA A 487 -2.84 34.14 -8.64
C ALA A 487 -2.19 33.55 -7.38
N ALA A 488 -2.78 32.51 -6.77
CA ALA A 488 -2.08 31.77 -5.72
C ALA A 488 -0.68 31.52 -6.26
N ASP A 489 0.37 31.99 -5.58
CA ASP A 489 1.72 32.08 -6.15
C ASP A 489 2.22 30.74 -6.71
N THR A 490 1.57 29.65 -6.32
CA THR A 490 1.86 28.27 -6.68
C THR A 490 1.03 27.71 -7.85
N ALA A 491 -0.12 28.29 -8.19
CA ALA A 491 -0.98 27.80 -9.27
C ALA A 491 -0.57 28.38 -10.64
N PRO A 492 -0.67 27.60 -11.74
CA PRO A 492 -0.19 28.05 -13.04
C PRO A 492 -1.11 29.13 -13.62
N THR A 493 -0.57 30.23 -14.15
CA THR A 493 -1.37 31.32 -14.77
C THR A 493 -2.03 30.92 -16.10
N ARG A 494 -1.58 29.81 -16.70
CA ARG A 494 -2.17 29.13 -17.85
C ARG A 494 -1.84 27.64 -17.79
N PRO A 495 -2.65 26.74 -18.39
CA PRO A 495 -2.30 25.32 -18.44
C PRO A 495 -0.91 25.07 -19.02
N VAL A 496 -0.12 24.25 -18.31
CA VAL A 496 1.22 23.81 -18.72
C VAL A 496 1.07 22.59 -19.63
N PRO A 497 1.42 22.69 -20.93
CA PRO A 497 1.29 21.58 -21.87
C PRO A 497 1.95 20.29 -21.37
N GLY A 498 1.19 19.19 -21.38
CA GLY A 498 1.70 17.87 -21.05
C GLY A 498 1.72 17.53 -19.56
N ALA A 499 1.32 18.45 -18.68
CA ALA A 499 1.22 18.21 -17.24
C ALA A 499 -0.10 17.51 -16.82
N GLY A 500 -0.85 16.95 -17.79
CA GLY A 500 -2.14 16.31 -17.59
C GLY A 500 -3.31 17.27 -17.73
N SER A 501 -4.44 16.75 -18.18
CA SER A 501 -5.65 17.52 -18.49
C SER A 501 -6.92 16.70 -18.25
N ALA A 502 -8.08 17.35 -18.35
CA ALA A 502 -9.41 16.72 -18.28
C ALA A 502 -9.59 15.84 -17.03
N ILE A 503 -9.27 16.39 -15.86
CA ILE A 503 -9.42 15.68 -14.58
C ILE A 503 -10.77 16.03 -13.95
N PHE A 504 -11.52 14.98 -13.61
CA PHE A 504 -12.85 15.09 -13.03
C PHE A 504 -13.01 14.19 -11.79
N VAL A 505 -14.00 14.51 -10.97
CA VAL A 505 -14.66 13.54 -10.09
C VAL A 505 -15.94 13.07 -10.78
N HIS A 506 -16.12 11.77 -11.02
CA HIS A 506 -17.26 11.25 -11.78
C HIS A 506 -17.75 9.87 -11.31
N PRO A 507 -18.92 9.38 -11.74
CA PRO A 507 -19.36 8.02 -11.42
C PRO A 507 -18.44 6.95 -12.01
N TRP A 508 -18.05 5.94 -11.23
CA TRP A 508 -17.28 4.82 -11.76
C TRP A 508 -18.11 3.99 -12.75
N LYS A 509 -17.42 3.21 -13.58
CA LYS A 509 -18.08 2.17 -14.40
C LYS A 509 -18.49 0.98 -13.53
N ALA A 510 -17.64 0.62 -12.57
CA ALA A 510 -17.88 -0.38 -11.55
C ALA A 510 -16.91 -0.15 -10.38
N PRO A 511 -17.22 -0.61 -9.15
CA PRO A 511 -16.41 -0.37 -7.95
C PRO A 511 -14.97 -0.90 -8.00
N GLN A 512 -14.62 -1.74 -8.97
CA GLN A 512 -13.31 -2.36 -9.17
C GLN A 512 -12.54 -1.81 -10.38
N VAL A 513 -13.14 -0.91 -11.16
CA VAL A 513 -12.55 -0.43 -12.42
C VAL A 513 -11.85 0.92 -12.17
N PRO A 514 -10.52 1.01 -12.36
CA PRO A 514 -9.80 2.27 -12.22
C PRO A 514 -10.11 3.23 -13.36
N THR A 515 -9.81 4.50 -13.16
CA THR A 515 -9.90 5.55 -14.18
C THR A 515 -8.60 5.63 -14.98
N VAL A 516 -8.57 6.54 -15.97
CA VAL A 516 -7.34 6.92 -16.69
C VAL A 516 -6.68 8.19 -16.13
N GLY A 517 -7.15 8.69 -14.98
CA GLY A 517 -6.60 9.89 -14.32
C GLY A 517 -7.61 10.70 -13.50
N CYS A 518 -8.90 10.40 -13.60
CA CYS A 518 -9.94 10.98 -12.76
C CYS A 518 -10.04 10.31 -11.39
N THR A 519 -10.85 10.88 -10.51
CA THR A 519 -11.34 10.22 -9.29
C THR A 519 -12.78 9.77 -9.53
N ALA A 520 -13.14 8.55 -9.15
CA ALA A 520 -14.46 8.01 -9.43
C ALA A 520 -15.07 7.31 -8.21
N LEU A 521 -16.39 7.49 -8.04
CA LEU A 521 -17.19 6.96 -6.93
C LEU A 521 -18.59 6.56 -7.39
N ASP A 522 -19.44 6.11 -6.47
CA ASP A 522 -20.85 5.82 -6.78
C ASP A 522 -21.61 7.09 -7.22
N GLU A 523 -22.51 6.96 -8.20
CA GLU A 523 -23.27 8.10 -8.74
C GLU A 523 -24.19 8.75 -7.70
N ARG A 524 -24.82 7.95 -6.84
CA ARG A 524 -25.66 8.46 -5.76
C ARG A 524 -24.83 9.23 -4.77
N GLU A 525 -23.68 8.69 -4.38
CA GLU A 525 -22.77 9.34 -3.44
C GLU A 525 -22.20 10.65 -3.99
N LEU A 526 -21.82 10.70 -5.27
CA LEU A 526 -21.41 11.96 -5.91
C LEU A 526 -22.55 12.98 -5.96
N THR A 527 -23.79 12.53 -6.18
CA THR A 527 -24.96 13.42 -6.17
C THR A 527 -25.18 14.01 -4.77
N GLU A 528 -25.08 13.22 -3.70
CA GLU A 528 -25.17 13.72 -2.33
C GLU A 528 -23.99 14.65 -1.97
N LEU A 529 -22.79 14.32 -2.45
CA LEU A 529 -21.60 15.16 -2.27
C LEU A 529 -21.80 16.55 -2.88
N LEU A 530 -22.24 16.62 -4.14
CA LEU A 530 -22.53 17.88 -4.83
C LEU A 530 -23.71 18.65 -4.22
N ARG A 531 -24.67 17.96 -3.59
CA ARG A 531 -25.73 18.62 -2.81
C ARG A 531 -25.19 19.29 -1.56
N TRP A 532 -24.18 18.69 -0.93
CA TRP A 532 -23.58 19.17 0.32
C TRP A 532 -22.52 20.28 0.12
N LEU A 533 -21.82 20.28 -1.02
CA LEU A 533 -20.83 21.31 -1.32
C LEU A 533 -21.48 22.71 -1.44
N ASP A 534 -20.88 23.68 -0.77
CA ASP A 534 -21.25 25.09 -0.78
C ASP A 534 -20.14 25.91 -1.44
N PRO A 535 -20.38 26.53 -2.60
CA PRO A 535 -19.39 27.39 -3.26
C PRO A 535 -18.85 28.50 -2.35
N ALA A 536 -19.67 29.04 -1.43
CA ALA A 536 -19.23 30.07 -0.50
C ALA A 536 -18.24 29.56 0.56
N ALA A 537 -18.21 28.24 0.80
CA ALA A 537 -17.25 27.58 1.67
C ALA A 537 -15.92 27.26 0.96
N GLN A 538 -15.77 27.62 -0.31
CA GLN A 538 -14.54 27.44 -1.10
C GLN A 538 -13.95 26.04 -0.94
N PRO A 539 -14.72 24.99 -1.29
CA PRO A 539 -14.28 23.63 -1.06
C PRO A 539 -13.07 23.29 -1.92
N VAL A 540 -12.15 22.53 -1.32
CA VAL A 540 -10.97 22.00 -2.02
C VAL A 540 -11.00 20.49 -2.05
N LEU A 541 -10.35 19.92 -3.06
CA LEU A 541 -10.01 18.50 -3.13
C LEU A 541 -8.54 18.32 -2.75
N VAL A 542 -8.27 17.50 -1.74
CA VAL A 542 -6.93 17.05 -1.36
C VAL A 542 -6.80 15.59 -1.73
N GLN A 543 -5.82 15.23 -2.55
CA GLN A 543 -5.52 13.85 -2.91
C GLN A 543 -4.10 13.48 -2.51
N VAL A 544 -3.94 12.49 -1.63
CA VAL A 544 -2.63 12.06 -1.13
C VAL A 544 -2.58 10.55 -0.95
N ALA A 545 -1.37 9.98 -0.91
CA ALA A 545 -1.17 8.61 -0.48
C ALA A 545 -0.70 8.51 0.98
N GLY A 546 -0.99 7.39 1.62
CA GLY A 546 -0.60 7.05 2.98
C GLY A 546 -1.76 6.98 3.96
N ALA A 547 -1.47 6.40 5.14
CA ALA A 547 -2.46 6.03 6.14
C ALA A 547 -3.16 7.25 6.78
N PHE A 548 -4.50 7.25 6.76
CA PHE A 548 -5.29 8.14 7.62
C PHE A 548 -5.40 7.49 9.00
N LEU A 549 -4.62 7.98 9.96
CA LEU A 549 -4.61 7.46 11.32
C LEU A 549 -5.76 8.09 12.10
N ALA A 550 -6.79 7.31 12.46
CA ALA A 550 -7.95 7.84 13.17
C ALA A 550 -7.52 8.56 14.48
N PRO A 551 -8.07 9.76 14.77
CA PRO A 551 -7.86 10.41 16.06
C PRO A 551 -8.47 9.57 17.19
N ARG A 552 -7.82 9.57 18.36
CA ARG A 552 -8.30 8.87 19.56
C ARG A 552 -9.59 9.46 20.11
#